data_AF-A0A7V2T8D1-F1
#
_entry.id   AF-A0A7V2T8D1-F1
#
_cell.length_a   1.000
_cell.length_b   1.000
_cell.length_c   1.000
_cell.angle_alpha   90.00
_cell.angle_beta   90.00
_cell.angle_gamma   90.00
#
_symmetry.space_group_name_H-M   'P 1'
#
loop_
_entity.id
_entity.type
_entity.pdbx_description
1 polymer ?
#
loop_
_entity_poly.entity_id
_entity_poly.type
_entity_poly.pdbx_seq_one_letter_code
_entity_poly.pdbx_strand_id
1 'polypeptide(L)' 'MTEHWTPASWRNRPARQMPVYPDEQRLREVERTLASYPPLVFAGECRALEEKLAEVCAGRAFLLQGGDCAEAFADFSA' A
#
# COMPACT_ATOMS: atom_id res chain seq x y z
N MET A 1 -3.25 -13.95 24.00
CA MET A 1 -4.41 -13.23 23.44
C MET A 1 -4.06 -12.91 22.00
N THR A 2 -4.87 -13.35 21.04
CA THR A 2 -4.71 -12.94 19.63
C THR A 2 -5.01 -11.45 19.54
N GLU A 3 -4.00 -10.66 19.22
CA GLU A 3 -4.18 -9.23 18.97
C GLU A 3 -5.09 -9.08 17.74
N HIS A 4 -6.23 -8.40 17.89
CA HIS A 4 -7.17 -8.20 16.78
C HIS A 4 -6.55 -7.24 15.77
N TRP A 5 -6.37 -7.71 14.53
CA TRP A 5 -5.85 -6.88 13.45
C TRP A 5 -6.87 -5.81 13.05
N THR A 6 -6.38 -4.57 12.90
CA THR A 6 -7.11 -3.45 12.30
C THR A 6 -6.13 -2.67 11.43
N PRO A 7 -6.60 -1.85 10.47
CA PRO A 7 -5.72 -0.99 9.69
C PRO A 7 -4.84 -0.04 10.53
N ALA A 8 -5.21 0.25 11.78
CA ALA A 8 -4.45 1.12 12.68
C ALA A 8 -3.46 0.36 13.59
N SER A 9 -3.53 -0.98 13.68
CA SER A 9 -2.76 -1.75 14.66
C SER A 9 -1.24 -1.67 14.45
N TRP A 10 -0.78 -1.39 13.22
CA TRP A 10 0.66 -1.24 12.93
C TRP A 10 1.31 -0.08 13.70
N ARG A 11 0.54 0.96 14.06
CA ARG A 11 1.04 2.13 14.80
C ARG A 11 1.56 1.78 16.20
N ASN A 12 1.16 0.63 16.73
CA ASN A 12 1.61 0.13 18.04
C ASN A 12 2.90 -0.72 17.95
N ARG A 13 3.49 -0.84 16.75
CA ARG A 13 4.70 -1.63 16.50
C ARG A 13 5.87 -0.72 16.09
N PRO A 14 7.13 -1.13 16.30
CA PRO A 14 8.27 -0.37 15.80
C PRO A 14 8.22 -0.20 14.27
N ALA A 15 8.18 1.05 13.79
CA ALA A 15 8.23 1.40 12.37
C ALA A 15 9.55 2.13 12.06
N ARG A 16 10.25 1.71 11.01
CA ARG A 16 11.51 2.33 10.55
C ARG A 16 11.24 3.21 9.33
N GLN A 17 12.13 4.17 9.07
CA GLN A 17 12.06 5.08 7.90
C GLN A 17 10.78 5.94 7.83
N MET A 18 10.12 6.18 8.96
CA MET A 18 8.98 7.09 9.02
C MET A 18 9.47 8.54 9.11
N PRO A 19 8.91 9.46 8.30
CA PRO A 19 9.18 10.88 8.46
C PRO A 19 8.61 11.40 9.79
N VAL A 20 9.26 12.42 10.34
CA VAL A 20 8.73 13.18 11.47
C VAL A 20 7.96 14.38 10.90
N TYR A 21 6.64 14.36 11.04
CA TYR A 21 5.80 15.48 10.64
C TYR A 21 5.75 16.53 11.75
N PRO A 22 5.97 17.82 11.45
CA PRO A 22 5.95 18.87 12.48
C PRO A 22 4.52 19.18 12.99
N ASP A 23 3.49 18.87 12.20
CA ASP A 23 2.10 19.11 12.51
C ASP A 23 1.27 17.82 12.45
N GLU A 24 1.06 17.25 13.62
CA GLU A 24 0.27 16.03 13.83
C GLU A 24 -1.22 16.23 13.53
N GLN A 25 -1.75 17.45 13.71
CA GLN A 25 -3.14 17.73 13.38
C GLN A 25 -3.32 17.74 11.86
N ARG A 26 -2.41 18.40 11.14
CA ARG A 26 -2.43 18.42 9.67
C ARG A 26 -2.28 17.04 9.07
N LEU A 27 -1.42 16.19 9.63
CA LEU A 27 -1.29 14.79 9.23
C LEU A 27 -2.64 14.05 9.32
N ARG A 28 -3.33 14.13 10.47
CA ARG A 28 -4.64 13.49 10.67
C ARG A 28 -5.71 14.01 9.71
N GLU A 29 -5.69 15.31 9.40
CA GLU A 29 -6.62 15.90 8.43
C GLU A 29 -6.41 15.32 7.04
N VAL A 30 -5.16 15.23 6.58
CA VAL A 30 -4.80 14.65 5.27
C VAL A 30 -5.17 13.17 5.20
N GLU A 31 -4.86 12.39 6.24
CA GLU A 31 -5.24 10.97 6.32
C GLU A 31 -6.75 10.77 6.18
N ARG A 32 -7.56 11.62 6.86
CA ARG A 32 -9.01 11.58 6.77
C ARG A 32 -9.52 11.94 5.37
N THR A 33 -8.91 12.91 4.71
CA THR A 33 -9.25 13.25 3.33
C THR A 33 -8.94 12.09 2.38
N LEU A 34 -7.75 11.49 2.46
CA LEU A 34 -7.37 10.36 1.61
C LEU A 34 -8.26 9.14 1.84
N ALA A 35 -8.66 8.86 3.09
CA ALA A 35 -9.58 7.78 3.41
C ALA A 35 -10.98 7.93 2.78
N SER A 36 -11.35 9.14 2.34
CA SER A 36 -12.63 9.41 1.67
C SER A 36 -12.59 9.24 0.15
N TYR A 37 -11.40 9.11 -0.43
CA TYR A 37 -11.24 8.96 -1.88
C TYR A 37 -11.54 7.53 -2.34
N PRO A 38 -11.95 7.35 -3.61
CA PRO A 38 -12.10 6.03 -4.19
C PRO A 38 -10.78 5.23 -4.10
N PRO A 39 -10.86 3.90 -3.94
CA PRO A 39 -9.67 3.06 -3.99
C PRO A 39 -9.07 3.04 -5.39
N LEU A 40 -7.76 2.80 -5.49
CA LEU A 40 -7.06 2.68 -6.78
C LEU A 40 -7.34 1.35 -7.48
N VAL A 41 -7.68 0.30 -6.72
CA VAL A 41 -7.95 -1.05 -7.23
C VAL A 41 -9.15 -1.66 -6.51
N PHE A 42 -9.83 -2.60 -7.18
CA PHE A 42 -10.93 -3.36 -6.62
C PHE A 42 -10.45 -4.64 -5.95
N ALA A 43 -11.15 -5.08 -4.89
CA ALA A 43 -10.80 -6.32 -4.18
C ALA A 43 -10.82 -7.58 -5.07
N GLY A 44 -11.61 -7.57 -6.15
CA GLY A 44 -11.62 -8.66 -7.14
C GLY A 44 -10.31 -8.75 -7.94
N GLU A 45 -9.69 -7.61 -8.25
CA GLU A 45 -8.42 -7.56 -8.97
C GLU A 45 -7.28 -8.11 -8.12
N CYS A 46 -7.28 -7.81 -6.81
CA CYS A 46 -6.32 -8.39 -5.87
C CYS A 46 -6.43 -9.92 -5.80
N ARG A 47 -7.65 -10.47 -5.74
CA ARG A 47 -7.87 -11.93 -5.74
C ARG A 47 -7.41 -12.58 -7.05
N ALA A 48 -7.71 -11.95 -8.18
CA ALA A 48 -7.24 -12.44 -9.48
C ALA A 48 -5.70 -12.40 -9.59
N LEU A 49 -5.05 -11.39 -9.00
CA LEU A 49 -3.58 -11.36 -8.92
C LEU A 49 -3.04 -12.45 -7.99
N GLU A 50 -3.68 -12.69 -6.84
CA GLU A 50 -3.32 -13.76 -5.90
C GLU A 50 -3.35 -15.14 -6.57
N GLU A 51 -4.40 -15.44 -7.35
CA GLU A 51 -4.48 -16.68 -8.13
C GLU A 51 -3.31 -16.82 -9.13
N LYS A 52 -2.96 -15.74 -9.84
CA LYS A 52 -1.81 -15.72 -10.76
C LYS A 52 -0.47 -15.91 -10.03
N LEU A 53 -0.32 -15.30 -8.85
CA LEU A 53 0.87 -15.48 -8.02
C LEU A 53 0.97 -16.92 -7.47
N ALA A 54 -0.16 -17.58 -7.20
CA ALA A 54 -0.17 -18.99 -6.82
C ALA A 54 0.38 -19.89 -7.95
N GLU A 55 0.08 -19.59 -9.22
CA GLU A 55 0.67 -20.28 -10.38
C GLU A 55 2.20 -20.08 -10.44
N VAL A 56 2.68 -18.87 -10.13
CA VAL A 56 4.13 -18.58 -10.06
C VAL A 56 4.79 -19.40 -8.95
N CYS A 57 4.21 -19.41 -7.74
CA CYS A 57 4.71 -20.21 -6.62
C CYS A 57 4.75 -21.71 -6.92
N ALA A 58 3.82 -22.19 -7.75
CA ALA A 58 3.78 -23.59 -8.17
C ALA A 58 4.68 -23.91 -9.38
N GLY A 59 5.48 -22.96 -9.86
CA GLY A 59 6.40 -23.13 -11.00
C GLY A 59 5.70 -23.21 -12.36
N ARG A 60 4.43 -22.80 -12.45
CA ARG A 60 3.62 -22.82 -13.69
C ARG A 60 3.58 -21.48 -14.42
N ALA A 61 4.07 -20.42 -13.78
CA ALA A 61 4.16 -19.07 -14.36
C ALA A 61 5.45 -18.36 -13.88
N PHE A 62 5.73 -17.19 -14.45
CA PHE A 62 6.87 -16.33 -14.07
C PHE A 62 6.37 -14.92 -13.72
N LEU A 63 6.96 -14.29 -12.71
CA LEU A 63 6.66 -12.92 -12.30
C LEU A 63 7.75 -11.97 -12.84
N LEU A 64 7.34 -10.99 -13.63
CA LEU A 64 8.17 -9.83 -13.96
C LEU A 64 7.59 -8.60 -13.26
N GLN A 65 8.39 -7.97 -12.41
CA GLN A 65 8.06 -6.71 -11.75
C GLN A 65 9.16 -5.68 -12.06
N GLY A 66 8.76 -4.52 -12.54
CA GLY A 66 9.69 -3.45 -12.92
C GLY A 66 8.97 -2.10 -13.03
N GLY A 67 9.75 -1.02 -12.98
CA GLY A 67 9.27 0.36 -12.96
C GLY A 67 10.36 1.32 -12.48
N ASP A 68 9.99 2.56 -12.21
CA ASP A 68 10.90 3.59 -11.72
C ASP A 68 11.42 3.29 -10.31
N CYS A 69 12.60 3.82 -9.97
CA CYS A 69 13.15 3.72 -8.61
C CYS A 69 12.35 4.58 -7.62
N ALA A 70 11.92 5.77 -8.06
CA ALA A 70 11.09 6.68 -7.32
C ALA A 70 10.35 7.56 -8.34
N GLU A 71 9.02 7.47 -8.37
CA GLU A 71 8.19 8.33 -9.19
C GLU A 71 8.21 9.77 -8.64
N ALA A 72 8.22 10.77 -9.52
CA ALA A 72 8.27 12.19 -9.15
C ALA A 72 7.11 12.96 -9.77
N PHE A 73 6.52 13.90 -9.02
CA PHE A 73 5.42 14.73 -9.54
C PHE A 73 5.82 15.59 -10.75
N ALA A 74 7.10 15.94 -10.88
CA ALA A 74 7.62 16.70 -12.02
C ALA A 74 7.62 15.90 -13.32
N ASP A 75 7.68 14.57 -13.22
CA ASP A 75 7.79 13.64 -14.34
C ASP A 75 6.41 13.03 -14.68
N PHE A 76 5.34 13.82 -14.53
CA PHE A 76 3.98 13.37 -14.83
C PHE A 76 3.56 13.74 -16.25
N SER A 77 3.82 12.83 -17.19
CA SER A 77 3.34 12.88 -18.58
C SER A 77 2.69 11.56 -18.99
N ALA A 78 1.73 11.61 -19.92
CA ALA A 78 1.06 10.43 -20.48
C ALA A 78 1.89 9.75 -21.58
#